data_AF-A0A1R4LAP6-F1
#
_entry.id   AF-A0A1R4LAP6-F1
#
_cell.length_a   1.000
_cell.length_b   1.000
_cell.length_c   1.000
_cell.angle_alpha   90.00
_cell.angle_beta   90.00
_cell.angle_gamma   90.00
#
_symmetry.space_group_name_H-M   'P 1'
#
loop_
_entity.id
_entity.type
_entity.pdbx_description
1 polymer ?
#
loop_
_entity_poly.entity_id
_entity_poly.type
_entity_poly.pdbx_seq_one_letter_code
_entity_poly.pdbx_strand_id
1 'polypeptide(L)'
;MNNGKNMNHRNMMNMDHMSDVGMPATGVKPNKVVHVLLSDDMKITFKKEINIAPNDVVQFVVMNTGKIEHEFTIGSEAEQLMHRDMMKGMMKDMNGQHMHDMGRHS
;
A
#
# COMPACT_ATOMS: atom_id res chain seq x y z
N MET A 1 28.49 -18.26 20.48
CA MET A 1 28.29 -17.73 19.10
C MET A 1 26.96 -17.00 19.08
N ASN A 2 26.99 -15.68 18.81
CA ASN A 2 25.80 -14.83 18.83
C ASN A 2 25.16 -14.82 17.43
N ASN A 3 24.09 -15.59 17.22
CA ASN A 3 23.36 -15.60 15.95
C ASN A 3 22.33 -14.47 15.93
N GLY A 4 22.81 -13.25 15.66
CA GLY A 4 21.97 -12.14 15.24
C GLY A 4 21.29 -12.49 13.92
N LYS A 5 19.99 -12.78 13.95
CA LYS A 5 19.15 -12.87 12.77
C LYS A 5 19.05 -11.48 12.15
N ASN A 6 19.95 -11.19 11.23
CA ASN A 6 19.83 -10.07 10.30
C ASN A 6 18.60 -10.33 9.42
N MET A 7 17.44 -9.82 9.86
CA MET A 7 16.24 -9.73 9.05
C MET A 7 16.47 -8.64 8.00
N ASN A 8 17.12 -9.00 6.90
CA ASN A 8 17.34 -8.09 5.78
C ASN A 8 15.99 -7.69 5.17
N HIS A 9 15.75 -6.38 5.04
CA HIS A 9 14.54 -5.77 4.46
C HIS A 9 14.14 -6.35 3.09
N ARG A 10 15.09 -6.95 2.37
CA ARG A 10 14.88 -7.58 1.06
C ARG A 10 14.08 -8.89 1.11
N ASN A 11 14.10 -9.61 2.23
CA ASN A 11 13.39 -10.89 2.38
C ASN A 11 11.93 -10.74 2.81
N MET A 12 11.50 -9.54 3.21
CA MET A 12 10.09 -9.25 3.58
C MET A 12 9.24 -8.83 2.38
N MET A 13 9.83 -8.56 1.21
CA MET A 13 9.12 -8.15 0.00
C MET A 13 8.79 -9.30 -0.96
N ASN A 14 9.13 -10.54 -0.61
CA ASN A 14 8.96 -11.72 -1.48
C ASN A 14 7.98 -12.74 -0.91
N MET A 15 6.98 -12.28 -0.16
CA MET A 15 5.74 -13.04 -0.01
C MET A 15 4.94 -12.80 -1.28
N ASP A 16 4.81 -13.84 -2.11
CA ASP A 16 3.79 -13.93 -3.16
C ASP A 16 2.41 -13.84 -2.50
N HIS A 17 2.00 -12.64 -2.10
CA HIS A 17 0.67 -12.38 -1.59
C HIS A 17 -0.27 -12.39 -2.79
N MET A 18 -0.90 -13.55 -3.03
CA MET A 18 -2.22 -13.56 -3.65
C MET A 18 -3.11 -12.68 -2.78
N SER A 19 -3.28 -11.41 -3.16
CA SER A 19 -4.20 -10.51 -2.46
C SER A 19 -5.63 -11.04 -2.65
N ASP A 20 -6.44 -10.99 -1.59
CA ASP A 20 -7.83 -11.45 -1.64
C ASP A 20 -8.70 -10.65 -2.63
N VAL A 21 -8.18 -9.54 -3.15
CA VAL A 21 -8.90 -8.60 -4.03
C VAL A 21 -8.76 -8.90 -5.53
N GLY A 22 -7.96 -9.91 -5.90
CA GLY A 22 -7.81 -10.37 -7.29
C GLY A 22 -6.37 -10.41 -7.81
N MET A 23 -6.22 -10.65 -9.11
CA MET A 23 -4.91 -10.79 -9.77
C MET A 23 -4.81 -9.90 -11.02
N PRO A 24 -3.61 -9.41 -11.38
CA PRO A 24 -3.40 -8.67 -12.62
C PRO A 24 -3.80 -9.50 -13.85
N ALA A 25 -4.66 -8.94 -14.70
CA ALA A 25 -5.17 -9.60 -15.91
C ALA A 25 -4.45 -9.09 -17.18
N THR A 26 -3.13 -9.30 -17.25
CA THR A 26 -2.29 -8.82 -18.35
C THR A 26 -2.74 -9.39 -19.70
N GLY A 27 -2.98 -8.54 -20.69
CA GLY A 27 -3.34 -8.95 -22.05
C GLY A 27 -4.81 -9.33 -22.24
N VAL A 28 -5.64 -9.26 -21.20
CA VAL A 28 -7.09 -9.49 -21.31
C VAL A 28 -7.81 -8.15 -21.46
N LYS A 29 -8.79 -8.08 -22.38
CA LYS A 29 -9.62 -6.88 -22.53
C LYS A 29 -10.50 -6.71 -21.29
N PRO A 30 -10.56 -5.51 -20.70
CA PRO A 30 -11.43 -5.26 -19.56
C PRO A 30 -12.90 -5.33 -19.99
N ASN A 31 -13.71 -5.94 -19.14
CA ASN A 31 -15.17 -5.97 -19.29
C ASN A 31 -15.86 -4.91 -18.42
N LYS A 32 -15.13 -4.31 -17.46
CA LYS A 32 -15.60 -3.21 -16.61
C LYS A 32 -14.55 -2.11 -16.51
N VAL A 33 -15.01 -0.87 -16.51
CA VAL A 33 -14.17 0.31 -16.31
C VAL A 33 -14.69 1.11 -15.13
N VAL A 34 -13.85 1.27 -14.12
CA VAL A 34 -14.14 2.04 -12.91
C VAL A 34 -13.33 3.33 -12.95
N HIS A 35 -14.01 4.47 -12.82
CA HIS A 35 -13.35 5.77 -12.75
C HIS A 35 -13.21 6.18 -11.29
N VAL A 36 -11.97 6.29 -10.83
CA VAL A 36 -11.61 6.67 -9.47
C VAL A 36 -11.20 8.14 -9.48
N LEU A 37 -11.87 8.95 -8.66
CA LEU A 37 -11.59 10.36 -8.47
C LEU A 37 -10.94 10.56 -7.11
N LEU A 38 -9.75 11.17 -7.09
CA LEU A 38 -9.00 11.50 -5.90
C LEU A 38 -9.00 13.03 -5.73
N SER A 39 -9.47 13.52 -4.59
CA SER A 39 -9.55 14.94 -4.26
C SER A 39 -8.77 15.26 -2.98
N ASP A 40 -8.39 16.54 -2.82
CA ASP A 40 -7.59 17.01 -1.67
C ASP A 40 -8.27 16.86 -0.31
N ASP A 41 -9.56 16.50 -0.27
CA ASP A 41 -10.27 16.10 0.95
C ASP A 41 -9.94 14.66 1.39
N MET A 42 -8.96 14.02 0.73
CA MET A 42 -8.45 12.67 1.00
C MET A 42 -9.55 11.59 0.86
N LYS A 43 -10.56 11.85 0.03
CA LYS A 43 -11.64 10.90 -0.24
C LYS A 43 -11.47 10.27 -1.63
N ILE A 44 -11.79 8.99 -1.67
CA ILE A 44 -11.96 8.24 -2.91
C ILE A 44 -13.44 8.35 -3.30
N THR A 45 -13.71 8.88 -4.49
CA THR A 45 -15.06 8.91 -5.04
C THR A 45 -15.10 8.25 -6.41
N PHE A 46 -16.27 7.79 -6.81
CA PHE A 46 -16.47 7.09 -8.07
C PHE A 46 -17.47 7.83 -8.94
N LYS A 47 -17.21 7.93 -10.25
CA LYS A 47 -18.13 8.63 -11.17
C LYS A 47 -19.52 7.96 -11.25
N LYS A 48 -19.60 6.67 -10.97
CA LYS A 48 -20.80 5.84 -11.02
C LYS A 48 -20.74 4.78 -9.93
N GLU A 49 -21.90 4.22 -9.60
CA GLU A 49 -22.00 3.06 -8.73
C GLU A 49 -21.18 1.88 -9.28
N ILE A 50 -20.53 1.14 -8.37
CA ILE A 50 -19.62 0.05 -8.70
C ILE A 50 -20.25 -1.27 -8.29
N ASN A 51 -20.35 -2.18 -9.24
CA ASN A 51 -20.67 -3.58 -8.97
C ASN A 51 -19.66 -4.45 -9.72
N ILE A 52 -18.82 -5.17 -8.96
CA ILE A 52 -17.77 -6.07 -9.45
C ILE A 52 -18.13 -7.47 -8.97
N ALA A 53 -18.11 -8.43 -9.89
CA ALA A 53 -18.39 -9.84 -9.63
C ALA A 53 -17.13 -10.69 -9.85
N PRO A 54 -17.10 -11.93 -9.32
CA PRO A 54 -16.03 -12.86 -9.63
C PRO A 54 -15.86 -13.06 -11.13
N ASN A 55 -14.60 -13.18 -11.59
CA ASN A 55 -14.19 -13.29 -12.99
C ASN A 55 -14.32 -12.02 -13.85
N ASP A 56 -14.69 -10.88 -13.27
CA ASP A 56 -14.57 -9.62 -13.98
C ASP A 56 -13.11 -9.22 -14.20
N VAL A 57 -12.84 -8.64 -15.37
CA VAL A 57 -11.57 -7.99 -15.69
C VAL A 57 -11.82 -6.49 -15.62
N VAL A 58 -11.45 -5.91 -14.48
CA VAL A 58 -11.72 -4.51 -14.17
C VAL A 58 -10.52 -3.64 -14.52
N GLN A 59 -10.76 -2.58 -15.28
CA GLN A 59 -9.79 -1.50 -15.48
C GLN A 59 -10.13 -0.33 -14.57
N PHE A 60 -9.17 0.10 -13.76
CA PHE A 60 -9.29 1.31 -12.96
C PHE A 60 -8.66 2.49 -13.72
N VAL A 61 -9.44 3.53 -13.95
CA VAL A 61 -8.97 4.82 -14.48
C VAL A 61 -8.93 5.79 -13.32
N VAL A 62 -7.73 6.02 -12.80
CA VAL A 62 -7.50 6.88 -11.64
C VAL A 62 -7.22 8.31 -12.09
N MET A 63 -7.94 9.27 -11.51
CA MET A 63 -7.83 10.69 -11.83
C MET A 63 -7.58 11.47 -10.55
N ASN A 64 -6.41 12.11 -10.45
CA ASN A 64 -6.18 13.15 -9.46
C ASN A 64 -6.89 14.43 -9.90
N THR A 65 -7.88 14.87 -9.11
CA THR A 65 -8.65 16.10 -9.31
C THR A 65 -8.26 17.22 -8.35
N GLY A 66 -7.31 16.93 -7.47
CA GLY A 66 -6.76 17.85 -6.49
C GLY A 66 -5.41 18.44 -6.89
N LYS A 67 -4.76 19.09 -5.93
CA LYS A 67 -3.44 19.73 -6.06
C LYS A 67 -2.31 18.97 -5.37
N ILE A 68 -2.64 18.08 -4.42
CA ILE A 68 -1.64 17.23 -3.76
C ILE A 68 -1.52 15.88 -4.47
N GLU A 69 -0.39 15.20 -4.28
CA GLU A 69 -0.22 13.83 -4.75
C GLU A 69 -1.09 12.87 -3.93
N HIS A 70 -1.74 11.94 -4.63
CA HIS A 70 -2.60 10.93 -4.02
C HIS A 70 -2.12 9.54 -4.41
N GLU A 71 -2.23 8.62 -3.47
CA GLU A 71 -1.95 7.20 -3.68
C GLU A 71 -3.27 6.41 -3.66
N PHE A 72 -3.43 5.49 -4.62
CA PHE A 72 -4.55 4.56 -4.69
C PHE A 72 -4.02 3.14 -4.69
N THR A 73 -4.36 2.37 -3.66
CA THR A 73 -3.98 0.96 -3.51
C THR A 73 -5.21 0.09 -3.51
N ILE A 74 -5.05 -1.15 -4.00
CA ILE A 74 -6.07 -2.18 -3.98
C ILE A 74 -5.53 -3.29 -3.08
N GLY A 75 -6.27 -3.61 -2.01
CA GLY A 75 -5.90 -4.62 -1.03
C GLY A 75 -7.08 -4.93 -0.11
N SER A 76 -7.01 -6.06 0.59
CA SER A 76 -8.05 -6.45 1.54
C SER A 76 -8.00 -5.56 2.79
N GLU A 77 -9.11 -5.48 3.52
CA GLU A 77 -9.13 -4.71 4.78
C GLU A 77 -8.08 -5.23 5.77
N ALA A 78 -7.88 -6.55 5.81
CA ALA A 78 -6.87 -7.20 6.64
C ALA A 78 -5.44 -6.77 6.23
N GLU A 79 -5.12 -6.76 4.94
CA GLU A 79 -3.81 -6.31 4.43
C GLU A 79 -3.54 -4.85 4.80
N GLN A 80 -4.54 -3.99 4.65
CA GLN A 80 -4.43 -2.56 4.99
C GLN A 80 -4.29 -2.32 6.50
N LEU A 81 -4.96 -3.12 7.34
CA LEU A 81 -4.79 -3.08 8.80
C LEU A 81 -3.40 -3.56 9.21
N MET A 82 -2.93 -4.69 8.67
CA MET A 82 -1.59 -5.21 8.93
C MET A 82 -0.51 -4.21 8.51
N HIS A 83 -0.64 -3.59 7.34
CA HIS A 83 0.28 -2.55 6.89
C HIS A 83 0.31 -1.36 7.87
N ARG A 84 -0.86 -0.90 8.32
CA ARG A 84 -0.98 0.20 9.29
C ARG A 84 -0.35 -0.14 10.64
N ASP A 85 -0.54 -1.36 11.12
CA ASP A 85 0.00 -1.80 12.40
C ASP A 85 1.51 -2.05 12.33
N MET A 86 2.01 -2.57 11.20
CA MET A 86 3.45 -2.66 10.93
C MET A 86 4.10 -1.27 10.92
N MET A 87 3.49 -0.29 10.25
CA MET A 87 3.99 1.09 10.22
C MET A 87 4.00 1.74 11.62
N LYS A 88 2.96 1.52 12.42
CA LYS A 88 2.93 1.97 13.83
C LYS A 88 4.03 1.32 14.68
N GLY A 89 4.24 0.01 14.52
CA GLY A 89 5.30 -0.73 15.21
C GLY A 89 6.68 -0.20 14.83
N MET A 90 6.94 -0.04 13.53
CA MET A 90 8.19 0.52 13.01
C MET A 90 8.45 1.95 13.52
N MET A 91 7.45 2.83 13.53
CA MET A 91 7.59 4.19 14.06
C MET A 91 7.91 4.19 15.56
N LYS A 92 7.31 3.26 16.32
CA LYS A 92 7.57 3.09 17.75
C LYS A 92 9.00 2.59 18.01
N ASP A 93 9.51 1.69 17.17
CA ASP A 93 10.86 1.16 17.28
C ASP A 93 11.92 2.21 16.84
N MET A 94 11.60 3.05 15.85
CA MET A 94 12.47 4.16 15.40
C MET A 94 12.54 5.32 16.39
N ASN A 95 11.52 5.55 17.21
CA ASN A 95 11.56 6.54 18.30
C ASN A 95 12.40 6.09 19.52
N GLY A 96 12.96 4.87 19.52
CA GLY A 96 13.76 4.32 20.61
C GLY A 96 15.27 4.46 20.47
N GLN A 97 15.81 4.95 19.35
CA GLN A 97 17.26 4.90 19.07
C GLN A 97 17.82 6.17 18.44
N HIS A 98 17.56 7.34 19.06
CA HIS A 98 18.32 8.55 18.80
C HIS A 98 18.72 9.26 20.11
N MET A 99 19.60 8.60 20.87
CA MET A 99 20.52 9.29 21.79
C MET A 99 21.90 8.63 21.71
N HIS A 100 22.63 8.88 20.61
CA HIS A 100 24.09 8.77 20.64
C HIS A 100 24.65 10.16 20.33
N ASP A 101 24.82 10.90 21.42
CA ASP A 101 25.95 11.77 21.74
C ASP A 101 26.52 12.63 20.60
N MET A 102 26.21 13.92 20.66
CA MET A 102 26.83 14.94 19.84
C MET A 102 28.33 15.03 20.15
N GLY A 103 29.13 14.84 19.10
CA GLY A 103 30.36 15.59 18.82
C GLY A 103 31.32 15.93 19.96
N ARG A 104 32.48 15.28 19.94
CA ARG A 104 33.76 15.99 20.10
C ARG A 104 34.86 15.32 19.28
N HIS A 105 35.04 15.81 18.05
CA HIS A 105 36.32 15.71 17.36
C HIS A 105 37.24 16.80 17.92
N SER A 106 38.46 16.38 18.31
CA SER A 106 39.68 17.12 18.67
C SER A 106 39.58 18.45 19.42
#